data_AF-A0A5C5VRF1-F1
#
_entry.id   AF-A0A5C5VRF1-F1
#
_cell.length_a   1.000
_cell.length_b   1.000
_cell.length_c   1.000
_cell.angle_alpha   90.00
_cell.angle_beta   90.00
_cell.angle_gamma   90.00
#
_symmetry.space_group_name_H-M   'P 1'
#
loop_
_entity.id
_entity.type
_entity.pdbx_description
1 polymer ?
#
loop_
_entity_poly.entity_id
_entity_poly.type
_entity_poly.pdbx_seq_one_letter_code
_entity_poly.pdbx_strand_id
1 'polypeptide(L)' 'MCYQGRVRNGVIVLEEGHSLPEGTIVEVVAAATGDEDAEAAKLSEELLKLAGTVRDLPADFARQHDHYLHGQPKR' A
#
# COMPACT_ATOMS: atom_id res chain seq x y z
N MET A 1 -9.72 -16.71 -13.28
CA MET A 1 -9.18 -17.28 -12.03
C MET A 1 -7.71 -16.87 -11.95
N CYS A 2 -7.18 -16.59 -10.77
CA CYS A 2 -5.78 -16.22 -10.58
C CYS A 2 -5.10 -17.32 -9.76
N TYR A 3 -3.94 -17.79 -10.19
CA TYR A 3 -3.16 -18.80 -9.49
C TYR A 3 -1.89 -18.16 -8.96
N GLN A 4 -1.59 -18.38 -7.68
CA GLN A 4 -0.31 -17.97 -7.10
C GLN A 4 0.73 -19.07 -7.36
N GLY A 5 1.95 -18.65 -7.65
CA GLY A 5 3.06 -19.56 -7.86
C GLY A 5 4.37 -18.89 -7.49
N ARG A 6 5.34 -19.69 -7.07
CA ARG A 6 6.70 -19.22 -6.76
C ARG A 6 7.67 -19.72 -7.80
N VAL A 7 8.60 -18.84 -8.18
CA VAL A 7 9.73 -19.21 -9.03
C VAL A 7 10.71 -20.07 -8.22
N ARG A 8 10.98 -21.30 -8.69
CA ARG A 8 12.02 -22.18 -8.18
C ARG A 8 12.87 -22.65 -9.35
N ASN A 9 14.17 -22.34 -9.31
CA ASN A 9 15.12 -22.70 -10.37
C ASN A 9 14.67 -22.27 -11.78
N GLY A 10 14.07 -21.08 -11.90
CA GLY A 10 13.58 -20.55 -13.17
C GLY A 10 12.23 -21.12 -13.65
N VAL A 11 11.59 -21.99 -12.88
CA VAL A 11 10.25 -22.55 -13.18
C VAL A 11 9.23 -22.02 -12.16
N ILE A 12 8.05 -21.60 -12.63
CA ILE A 12 6.95 -21.19 -11.75
C ILE A 12 6.24 -22.45 -11.26
N VAL A 13 6.28 -22.68 -9.94
CA VAL A 13 5.56 -23.77 -9.28
C VAL A 13 4.30 -23.20 -8.67
N LEU A 14 3.13 -23.65 -9.12
CA LEU A 14 1.84 -23.22 -8.57
C LEU A 14 1.70 -23.69 -7.11
N GLU A 15 1.18 -22.81 -6.26
CA GLU A 15 0.91 -23.11 -4.87
C GLU A 15 -0.39 -23.92 -4.70
N GLU A 16 -0.57 -24.49 -3.51
CA GLU A 16 -1.80 -25.23 -3.12
C GLU A 16 -2.12 -26.47 -3.99
N GLY A 17 -1.13 -26.98 -4.74
CA GLY A 17 -1.29 -28.22 -5.52
C GLY A 17 -2.16 -28.08 -6.77
N HIS A 18 -2.42 -26.85 -7.22
CA HIS A 18 -3.13 -26.61 -8.46
C HIS A 18 -2.33 -27.10 -9.66
N SER A 19 -3.00 -27.76 -10.59
CA SER A 19 -2.41 -28.15 -11.88
C SER A 19 -3.28 -27.60 -13.01
N LEU A 20 -2.61 -27.10 -14.05
CA LEU A 20 -3.26 -26.68 -15.28
C LEU A 20 -3.08 -27.79 -16.32
N PRO A 21 -4.05 -27.98 -17.24
CA PRO A 21 -3.90 -28.93 -18.33
C PRO A 21 -2.65 -28.62 -19.19
N GLU A 22 -2.02 -29.67 -19.70
CA GLU A 22 -0.91 -29.57 -20.65
C GLU A 22 -1.31 -28.67 -21.84
N GLY A 23 -0.44 -27.75 -22.24
CA GLY A 23 -0.69 -26.83 -23.36
C GLY A 23 -1.51 -25.58 -23.02
N THR A 24 -1.85 -25.36 -21.75
CA THR A 24 -2.51 -24.12 -21.31
C THR A 24 -1.59 -22.92 -21.50
N ILE A 25 -2.02 -21.92 -22.27
CA ILE A 25 -1.32 -20.64 -22.40
C ILE A 25 -1.63 -19.81 -21.16
N VAL A 26 -0.59 -19.30 -20.50
CA VAL A 26 -0.72 -18.49 -19.29
C VAL A 26 -0.05 -17.14 -19.46
N GLU A 27 -0.62 -16.13 -18.83
CA GLU A 27 0.00 -14.82 -18.65
C GLU A 27 0.58 -14.77 -17.23
N VAL A 28 1.84 -14.36 -17.11
CA VAL A 28 2.53 -14.25 -15.84
C VAL A 28 2.59 -12.79 -15.46
N VAL A 29 1.94 -12.46 -14.34
CA VAL A 29 2.07 -11.14 -13.71
C VAL A 29 2.92 -11.34 -12.47
N ALA A 30 4.08 -10.69 -12.42
CA ALA A 30 4.88 -10.65 -11.21
C ALA A 30 4.09 -9.90 -10.14
N ALA A 31 3.75 -10.60 -9.05
CA ALA A 31 3.25 -9.92 -7.87
C ALA A 31 4.35 -8.96 -7.37
N ALA A 32 3.96 -7.74 -6.96
CA ALA A 32 4.89 -6.82 -6.32
C ALA A 32 5.61 -7.58 -5.21
N THR A 33 6.94 -7.69 -5.35
CA THR A 33 7.76 -8.21 -4.26
C THR A 33 7.56 -7.27 -3.08
N GLY A 34 7.48 -7.82 -1.87
CA GLY A 34 7.09 -7.09 -0.67
C GLY A 34 7.94 -5.87 -0.30
N ASP A 35 8.90 -5.46 -1.14
CA ASP A 35 9.63 -4.21 -1.02
C ASP A 35 8.72 -2.98 -1.22
N GLU A 36 7.80 -2.98 -2.20
CA GLU A 36 6.85 -1.86 -2.38
C GLU A 36 5.82 -1.80 -1.24
N ASP A 37 5.29 -2.95 -0.84
CA ASP A 37 4.39 -3.06 0.31
C ASP A 37 5.11 -2.74 1.63
N ALA A 38 6.38 -3.12 1.77
CA ALA A 38 7.20 -2.80 2.94
C ALA A 38 7.58 -1.32 2.97
N GLU A 39 7.86 -0.69 1.82
CA GLU A 39 8.08 0.76 1.74
C GLU A 39 6.81 1.54 2.08
N ALA A 40 5.65 1.12 1.57
CA ALA A 40 4.36 1.71 1.92
C ALA A 40 4.05 1.52 3.41
N ALA A 41 4.29 0.32 3.96
CA ALA A 41 4.14 0.05 5.39
C ALA A 41 5.07 0.94 6.22
N LYS A 42 6.34 1.04 5.86
CA LYS A 42 7.34 1.87 6.56
C LYS A 42 6.97 3.36 6.52
N LEU A 43 6.52 3.88 5.37
CA LEU A 43 6.05 5.25 5.27
C LEU A 43 4.84 5.50 6.18
N SER A 44 3.88 4.57 6.21
CA SER A 44 2.72 4.68 7.09
C SER A 44 3.10 4.71 8.57
N GLU A 45 4.07 3.90 8.98
CA GLU A 45 4.60 3.86 10.35
C GLU A 45 5.32 5.16 10.73
N GLU A 46 6.09 5.73 9.80
CA GLU A 46 6.76 7.01 10.01
C GLU A 46 5.76 8.18 10.13
N LEU A 47 4.73 8.22 9.28
CA LEU A 47 3.67 9.22 9.38
C LEU A 47 2.85 9.08 10.66
N LEU A 48 2.63 7.85 11.14
CA LEU A 48 1.91 7.59 12.39
C LEU A 48 2.61 8.21 13.60
N LYS A 49 3.95 8.32 13.59
CA LYS A 49 4.71 8.98 14.66
C LYS A 49 4.40 10.49 14.76
N LEU A 50 3.93 11.10 13.67
CA LEU A 50 3.54 12.50 13.63
C LEU A 50 2.11 12.73 14.14
N ALA A 51 1.27 11.69 14.15
CA ALA A 51 -0.11 11.78 14.60
C ALA A 51 -0.19 12.19 16.08
N GLY A 52 -0.93 13.26 16.37
CA GLY A 52 -1.14 13.74 17.74
C GLY A 52 0.08 14.43 18.38
N THR A 53 1.13 14.75 17.62
CA THR A 53 2.30 15.49 18.12
C THR A 53 1.99 16.93 18.52
N VAL A 54 1.09 17.59 17.79
CA VAL A 54 0.59 18.92 18.13
C VAL A 54 -0.65 18.78 18.99
N ARG A 55 -0.58 19.34 20.20
CA ARG A 55 -1.69 19.39 21.15
C ARG A 55 -2.46 20.69 20.97
N ASP A 56 -3.74 20.68 21.35
CA ASP A 56 -4.58 21.88 21.43
C ASP A 56 -4.91 22.57 20.09
N LEU A 57 -4.86 21.84 18.97
CA LEU A 57 -5.37 22.35 17.70
C LEU A 57 -6.91 22.32 17.65
N PRO A 58 -7.54 23.31 17.00
CA PRO A 58 -8.96 23.26 16.69
C PRO A 58 -9.34 22.02 15.88
N ALA A 59 -10.51 21.44 16.17
CA ALA A 59 -10.97 20.23 15.47
C ALA A 59 -11.19 20.43 13.95
N ASP A 60 -11.40 21.67 13.52
CA ASP A 60 -11.59 22.07 12.13
C ASP A 60 -10.30 22.58 11.45
N PHE A 61 -9.15 22.53 12.14
CA PHE A 61 -7.89 23.10 11.65
C PHE A 61 -7.49 22.58 10.26
N ALA A 62 -7.67 21.28 9.99
CA ALA A 62 -7.36 20.70 8.69
C ALA A 62 -8.20 21.29 7.54
N ARG A 63 -9.47 21.65 7.81
CA ARG A 63 -10.36 22.27 6.82
C ARG A 63 -10.17 23.78 6.72
N GLN A 64 -9.78 24.41 7.82
CA GLN A 64 -9.69 25.86 8.00
C GLN A 64 -8.24 26.35 8.14
N HIS A 65 -7.29 25.62 7.57
CA HIS A 65 -5.87 25.89 7.78
C HIS A 65 -5.48 27.33 7.40
N ASP A 66 -6.03 27.85 6.30
CA ASP A 66 -5.80 29.23 5.85
C ASP A 66 -6.37 30.28 6.82
N HIS A 67 -7.48 29.96 7.49
CA HIS A 67 -8.04 30.86 8.51
C HIS A 67 -7.08 30.96 9.69
N TYR A 68 -6.57 29.84 10.18
CA TYR A 68 -5.73 29.80 11.37
C TYR A 68 -4.29 30.27 11.11
N LEU A 69 -3.70 29.99 9.94
CA LEU A 69 -2.35 30.43 9.61
C LEU A 69 -2.27 31.82 8.97
N HIS A 70 -3.29 32.20 8.21
CA HIS A 70 -3.22 33.38 7.33
C HIS A 70 -4.35 34.38 7.58
N GLY A 71 -5.27 34.12 8.52
CA GLY A 71 -6.34 35.04 8.91
C GLY A 71 -7.47 35.17 7.87
N GLN A 72 -7.54 34.25 6.91
CA GLN A 72 -8.64 34.20 5.93
C GLN A 72 -9.99 33.93 6.63
N PRO A 73 -11.14 34.34 6.07
CA PRO A 73 -12.44 33.93 6.58
C PRO A 73 -12.61 32.40 6.51
N LYS A 74 -13.38 31.82 7.45
CA LYS A 74 -13.67 30.37 7.44
C LYS A 74 -14.51 29.96 6.22
N ARG A 75 -14.24 28.77 5.69
CA ARG A 75 -14.87 28.20 4.48
C ARG A 75 -15.87 27.08 4.78
#